data_AF-A0A975GH63-F1
#
_entry.id   AF-A0A975GH63-F1
#
_cell.length_a   1.000
_cell.length_b   1.000
_cell.length_c   1.000
_cell.angle_alpha   90.00
_cell.angle_beta   90.00
_cell.angle_gamma   90.00
#
_symmetry.space_group_name_H-M   'P 1'
#
loop_
_entity.id
_entity.type
_entity.pdbx_description
1 polymer ?
#
loop_
_entity_poly.entity_id
_entity_poly.type
_entity_poly.pdbx_seq_one_letter_code
_entity_poly.pdbx_strand_id
1 'polypeptide(L)'
;MMDAGKIAKQTINFQKKIFDNVFQSMGTIQDQTEEMTFAFLKQMPWIPEQGQQGIKDAIKSYKKNREDFKKAVDDSFEKMEELFESKQ
;
A
#
# COMPACT_ATOMS: atom_id res chain seq x y z
N MET A 1 8.16 33.47 7.21
CA MET A 1 7.17 32.41 7.51
C MET A 1 6.47 31.90 6.24
N MET A 2 6.06 32.76 5.30
CA MET A 2 5.52 32.32 3.99
C MET A 2 6.41 31.33 3.23
N ASP A 3 7.73 31.55 3.22
CA ASP A 3 8.66 30.65 2.52
C ASP A 3 8.82 29.30 3.23
N ALA A 4 8.88 29.29 4.57
CA ALA A 4 8.97 28.05 5.34
C ALA A 4 7.73 27.16 5.13
N GLY A 5 6.52 27.74 5.08
CA GLY A 5 5.28 27.01 4.78
C GLY A 5 5.25 26.43 3.36
N LYS A 6 5.75 27.18 2.36
CA LYS A 6 5.87 26.69 0.97
C LYS A 6 6.87 25.53 0.85
N ILE A 7 8.02 25.64 1.50
CA ILE A 7 9.04 24.58 1.52
C ILE A 7 8.50 23.31 2.22
N ALA A 8 7.77 23.47 3.32
CA ALA A 8 7.11 22.36 4.01
C ALA A 8 6.10 21.65 3.09
N LYS A 9 5.20 22.40 2.43
CA LYS A 9 4.22 21.84 1.49
C LYS A 9 4.88 21.11 0.32
N GLN A 10 5.94 21.67 -0.26
CA GLN A 10 6.70 21.01 -1.32
C GLN A 10 7.36 19.71 -0.86
N THR A 11 7.90 19.68 0.36
CA THR A 11 8.53 18.50 0.95
C THR A 11 7.51 17.38 1.20
N ILE A 12 6.35 17.72 1.76
CA ILE A 12 5.24 16.78 2.01
C ILE A 12 4.75 16.18 0.68
N ASN A 13 4.53 17.01 -0.33
CA ASN A 13 4.14 16.55 -1.68
C ASN A 13 5.19 15.62 -2.30
N PHE A 14 6.48 15.91 -2.10
CA PHE A 14 7.55 15.05 -2.58
C PHE A 14 7.56 13.69 -1.88
N GLN A 15 7.41 13.67 -0.55
CA GLN A 15 7.31 12.43 0.23
C GLN A 15 6.10 11.59 -0.18
N LYS A 16 4.93 12.22 -0.38
CA LYS A 16 3.72 11.55 -0.88
C LYS A 16 3.95 10.87 -2.22
N LYS A 17 4.57 11.57 -3.18
CA LYS A 17 4.91 10.99 -4.50
C LYS A 17 5.88 9.81 -4.41
N ILE A 18 6.91 9.90 -3.56
CA ILE A 18 7.82 8.76 -3.34
C ILE A 18 7.04 7.58 -2.79
N PHE A 19 6.22 7.81 -1.77
CA PHE A 19 5.41 6.79 -1.15
C PHE A 19 4.48 6.12 -2.16
N ASP A 20 3.74 6.89 -2.97
CA ASP A 20 2.84 6.38 -4.01
C ASP A 20 3.57 5.47 -5.00
N ASN A 21 4.74 5.90 -5.49
CA ASN A 21 5.53 5.13 -6.45
C ASN A 21 6.04 3.80 -5.86
N VAL A 22 6.56 3.86 -4.62
CA VAL A 22 7.06 2.65 -3.93
C VAL A 22 5.90 1.72 -3.61
N PHE A 23 4.79 2.25 -3.12
CA PHE A 23 3.58 1.49 -2.81
C PHE A 23 3.02 0.78 -4.05
N GLN A 24 2.92 1.47 -5.18
CA GLN A 24 2.48 0.88 -6.44
C GLN A 24 3.43 -0.25 -6.89
N SER A 25 4.74 -0.02 -6.82
CA SER A 25 5.75 -1.01 -7.20
C SER A 25 5.69 -2.27 -6.32
N MET A 26 5.56 -2.09 -5.00
CA MET A 26 5.34 -3.21 -4.07
C MET A 26 4.04 -3.94 -4.37
N GLY A 27 2.98 -3.22 -4.73
CA GLY A 27 1.70 -3.79 -5.13
C GLY A 27 1.84 -4.74 -6.32
N THR A 28 2.56 -4.31 -7.36
CA THR A 28 2.86 -5.15 -8.54
C THR A 28 3.67 -6.40 -8.17
N ILE A 29 4.71 -6.27 -7.35
CA ILE A 29 5.54 -7.41 -6.92
C ILE A 29 4.72 -8.43 -6.13
N GLN A 30 3.86 -7.94 -5.23
CA GLN A 30 2.96 -8.79 -4.47
C GLN A 30 2.00 -9.52 -5.39
N ASP A 31 1.36 -8.83 -6.32
CA ASP A 31 0.39 -9.43 -7.25
C ASP A 31 1.04 -10.53 -8.11
N GLN A 32 2.27 -10.30 -8.61
CA GLN A 32 3.05 -11.32 -9.33
C GLN A 32 3.42 -12.53 -8.45
N THR A 33 3.79 -12.28 -7.19
CA THR A 33 4.14 -13.34 -6.23
C THR A 33 2.91 -14.18 -5.87
N GLU A 34 1.74 -13.57 -5.75
CA GLU A 34 0.48 -14.27 -5.51
C GLU A 34 0.11 -15.19 -6.68
N GLU A 35 0.25 -14.71 -7.91
CA GLU A 35 0.03 -15.54 -9.11
C GLU A 35 0.96 -16.75 -9.13
N MET A 36 2.25 -16.55 -8.84
CA MET A 36 3.23 -17.63 -8.74
C MET A 36 2.87 -18.62 -7.62
N THR A 37 2.43 -18.11 -6.48
CA THR A 37 1.98 -18.92 -5.35
C THR A 37 0.77 -19.78 -5.74
N PHE A 38 -0.23 -19.22 -6.43
CA PHE A 38 -1.38 -19.97 -6.89
C PHE A 38 -1.02 -21.02 -7.95
N ALA A 39 -0.11 -20.71 -8.87
CA ALA A 39 0.40 -21.68 -9.83
C ALA A 39 1.11 -22.84 -9.12
N PHE A 40 1.94 -22.54 -8.12
CA PHE A 40 2.62 -23.55 -7.31
C PHE A 40 1.66 -24.43 -6.52
N LEU A 41 0.66 -23.85 -5.83
CA LEU A 41 -0.33 -24.63 -5.06
C LEU A 41 -1.12 -25.62 -5.92
N LYS A 42 -1.43 -25.28 -7.18
CA LYS A 42 -2.10 -26.19 -8.12
C LYS A 42 -1.25 -27.41 -8.48
N GLN A 43 0.07 -27.32 -8.38
CA GLN A 43 1.00 -28.41 -8.68
C GLN A 43 1.27 -29.33 -7.48
N MET A 44 0.68 -29.04 -6.32
CA MET A 44 1.00 -29.71 -5.05
C MET A 44 -0.17 -30.64 -4.65
N PRO A 45 -0.18 -31.91 -5.10
CA PRO A 45 -1.31 -32.82 -4.90
C PRO A 45 -1.56 -33.21 -3.44
N TRP A 46 -0.60 -32.96 -2.54
CA TRP A 46 -0.70 -33.26 -1.12
C TRP A 46 -1.31 -32.14 -0.28
N ILE A 47 -1.60 -30.97 -0.86
CA ILE A 47 -2.27 -29.88 -0.13
C ILE A 47 -3.79 -30.06 -0.31
N PRO A 48 -4.54 -30.35 0.78
CA PRO A 48 -5.99 -30.48 0.70
C PRO A 48 -6.65 -29.17 0.27
N GLU A 49 -7.85 -29.27 -0.32
CA GLU A 49 -8.62 -28.12 -0.82
C GLU A 49 -8.83 -27.04 0.24
N GLN A 50 -9.13 -27.43 1.49
CA GLN A 50 -9.26 -26.50 2.61
C GLN A 50 -7.98 -25.70 2.87
N GLY A 51 -6.81 -26.34 2.74
CA GLY A 51 -5.51 -25.68 2.88
C GLY A 51 -5.26 -24.66 1.76
N GLN A 52 -5.60 -25.02 0.52
CA GLN A 52 -5.52 -24.10 -0.61
C GLN A 52 -6.47 -22.90 -0.42
N GLN A 53 -7.66 -23.14 0.13
CA GLN A 53 -8.63 -22.09 0.44
C GLN A 53 -8.11 -21.14 1.53
N GLY A 54 -7.52 -21.67 2.61
CA GLY A 54 -6.91 -20.85 3.66
C GLY A 54 -5.80 -19.92 3.13
N ILE A 55 -4.99 -20.39 2.19
CA ILE A 55 -3.95 -19.57 1.57
C ILE A 55 -4.56 -18.48 0.67
N LYS A 56 -5.59 -18.82 -0.12
CA LYS A 56 -6.34 -17.83 -0.93
C LYS A 56 -6.94 -16.72 -0.06
N ASP A 57 -7.51 -17.09 1.07
CA ASP A 57 -8.13 -16.11 1.97
C ASP A 57 -7.09 -15.26 2.70
N ALA A 58 -5.97 -15.85 3.11
CA ALA A 58 -4.82 -15.08 3.63
C ALA A 58 -4.32 -14.06 2.60
N ILE A 59 -4.15 -14.46 1.33
CA ILE A 59 -3.76 -13.56 0.24
C ILE A 59 -4.75 -12.40 0.07
N LYS A 60 -6.05 -12.67 0.06
CA LYS A 60 -7.08 -11.61 0.01
C LYS A 60 -6.97 -10.65 1.20
N SER A 61 -6.74 -11.16 2.40
CA SER A 61 -6.53 -10.34 3.58
C SER A 61 -5.27 -9.46 3.46
N TYR A 62 -4.17 -9.99 2.92
CA TYR A 62 -2.97 -9.18 2.65
C TYR A 62 -3.24 -8.03 1.68
N LYS A 63 -3.98 -8.30 0.59
CA LYS A 63 -4.40 -7.24 -0.35
C LYS A 63 -5.24 -6.16 0.31
N LYS A 64 -6.25 -6.57 1.10
CA LYS A 64 -7.09 -5.63 1.85
C LYS A 64 -6.25 -4.79 2.82
N ASN A 65 -5.37 -5.42 3.59
CA ASN A 65 -4.52 -4.71 4.56
C ASN A 65 -3.57 -3.71 3.88
N ARG A 66 -3.07 -4.05 2.67
CA ARG A 66 -2.28 -3.13 1.85
C ARG A 66 -3.09 -1.89 1.46
N GLU A 67 -4.33 -2.06 1.01
CA GLU A 67 -5.23 -0.95 0.66
C GLU A 67 -5.60 -0.10 1.88
N ASP A 68 -5.93 -0.73 3.00
CA ASP A 68 -6.22 -0.04 4.26
C ASP A 68 -5.01 0.78 4.74
N PHE A 69 -3.79 0.25 4.59
CA PHE A 69 -2.55 0.98 4.88
C PHE A 69 -2.36 2.19 3.97
N LYS A 70 -2.59 2.04 2.65
CA LYS A 70 -2.54 3.17 1.70
C LYS A 70 -3.46 4.29 2.12
N LYS A 71 -4.71 3.94 2.42
CA LYS A 71 -5.72 4.90 2.86
C LYS A 71 -5.28 5.64 4.12
N ALA A 72 -4.78 4.92 5.13
CA ALA A 72 -4.31 5.55 6.36
C ALA A 72 -3.16 6.54 6.13
N VAL A 73 -2.25 6.23 5.20
CA VAL A 73 -1.15 7.12 4.83
C VAL A 73 -1.66 8.34 4.04
N ASP A 74 -2.58 8.14 3.10
CA ASP A 74 -3.19 9.22 2.32
C ASP A 74 -3.95 10.20 3.22
N ASP A 75 -4.80 9.68 4.12
CA ASP A 75 -5.53 10.46 5.11
C ASP A 75 -4.56 11.25 6.03
N SER A 76 -3.37 10.71 6.29
CA SER A 76 -2.34 11.39 7.09
C SER A 76 -1.66 12.52 6.31
N PHE A 77 -1.39 12.32 5.01
CA PHE A 77 -0.86 13.37 4.14
C PHE A 77 -1.85 14.53 3.98
N GLU A 78 -3.13 14.25 3.79
CA GLU A 78 -4.19 15.27 3.70
C GLU A 78 -4.27 16.10 4.98
N LYS A 79 -4.29 15.45 6.16
CA LYS A 79 -4.27 16.16 7.45
C LYS A 79 -3.03 17.04 7.62
N MET A 80 -1.86 16.57 7.16
CA MET A 80 -0.66 17.39 7.20
C MET A 80 -0.82 18.63 6.32
N GLU A 81 -1.30 18.47 5.08
CA GLU A 81 -1.57 19.59 4.17
C GLU A 81 -2.53 20.61 4.79
N GLU A 82 -3.66 20.18 5.37
CA GLU A 82 -4.63 21.04 6.06
C GLU A 82 -4.02 21.82 7.24
N LEU A 83 -3.15 21.17 8.03
CA LEU A 83 -2.47 21.83 9.16
C LEU A 83 -1.49 22.92 8.72
N PHE A 84 -0.86 22.76 7.55
CA PHE A 84 0.06 23.77 7.02
C PHE A 84 -0.66 24.89 6.25
N GLU A 85 -1.85 24.62 5.70
CA GLU A 85 -2.72 25.64 5.11
C GLU A 85 -3.45 26.47 6.17
N SER A 86 -3.92 25.85 7.25
CA SER A 86 -4.58 26.56 8.37
C SER A 86 -3.65 27.39 9.25
N LYS A 87 -2.32 27.21 9.13
CA LYS A 87 -1.29 27.97 9.85
C LYS A 87 -0.64 29.09 9.01
N GLN A 88 -1.13 29.34 7.79
CA GLN A 88 -0.77 30.48 6.95
C GLN A 88 -1.74 31.65 7.13
#